data_AF-A0A0S9RAI2-F1
#
_entry.id   AF-A0A0S9RAI2-F1
#
_cell.length_a   1.000
_cell.length_b   1.000
_cell.length_c   1.000
_cell.angle_alpha   90.00
_cell.angle_beta   90.00
_cell.angle_gamma   90.00
#
_symmetry.space_group_name_H-M   'P 1'
#
loop_
_entity.id
_entity.type
_entity.pdbx_description
1 polymer ?
#
loop_
_entity_poly.entity_id
_entity_poly.type
_entity_poly.pdbx_seq_one_letter_code
_entity_poly.pdbx_strand_id
1 'polypeptide(L)'
;MGQAVMSILVQVPHIARGEVSSIFSDEVYYSVFDNNHPIEMYSVAITLLRRTEEFLKSSPDTRADSENFVFHLAMFAAVAMTRKMVPKPSDLAESLEIPSDRRFRELLSLVREEFRYVAERKGEVLFERVAKDPFTSKRLQDRAQRFLLTSPRG
;
A
#
# COMPACT_ATOMS: atom_id res chain seq x y z
N MET A 1 12.21 -6.11 0.84
CA MET A 1 12.13 -5.30 2.09
C MET A 1 11.86 -3.85 1.77
N GLY A 2 12.73 -3.19 0.99
CA GLY A 2 12.60 -1.77 0.64
C GLY A 2 11.24 -1.31 0.09
N GLN A 3 10.70 -2.04 -0.91
CA GLN A 3 9.38 -1.73 -1.49
C GLN A 3 8.23 -1.79 -0.48
N ALA A 4 8.34 -2.61 0.57
CA ALA A 4 7.35 -2.66 1.65
C ALA A 4 7.32 -1.32 2.39
N VAL A 5 8.49 -0.83 2.82
CA VAL A 5 8.61 0.46 3.50
C VAL A 5 8.20 1.61 2.58
N MET A 6 8.63 1.60 1.32
CA MET A 6 8.24 2.64 0.35
C MET A 6 6.74 2.72 0.12
N SER A 7 6.06 1.58 0.01
CA SER A 7 4.61 1.56 -0.20
C SER A 7 3.83 1.88 1.07
N ILE A 8 4.27 1.38 2.22
CA ILE A 8 3.52 1.47 3.49
C ILE A 8 3.80 2.79 4.23
N LEU A 9 5.07 3.11 4.46
CA LEU A 9 5.49 4.25 5.27
C LEU A 9 5.60 5.53 4.41
N VAL A 10 6.35 5.46 3.32
CA VAL A 10 6.55 6.62 2.41
C VAL A 10 5.32 6.87 1.53
N GLN A 11 4.46 5.87 1.38
CA GLN A 11 3.21 5.92 0.60
C GLN A 11 3.41 6.26 -0.89
N VAL A 12 4.46 5.70 -1.50
CA VAL A 12 4.73 5.80 -2.94
C VAL A 12 4.63 4.42 -3.64
N PRO A 13 3.46 3.75 -3.59
CA PRO A 13 3.32 2.40 -4.13
C PRO A 13 3.53 2.31 -5.65
N HIS A 14 3.30 3.39 -6.40
CA HIS A 14 3.62 3.48 -7.82
C HIS A 14 5.11 3.32 -8.10
N ILE A 15 5.98 3.95 -7.29
CA ILE A 15 7.43 3.81 -7.39
C ILE A 15 7.83 2.41 -6.93
N ALA A 16 7.28 1.93 -5.80
CA ALA A 16 7.54 0.58 -5.32
C ALA A 16 7.22 -0.49 -6.38
N ARG A 17 6.20 -0.28 -7.22
CA ARG A 17 5.84 -1.16 -8.35
C ARG A 17 6.72 -0.95 -9.59
N GLY A 18 7.14 0.28 -9.86
CA GLY A 18 7.77 0.69 -11.10
C GLY A 18 9.28 0.53 -11.13
N GLU A 19 9.97 0.98 -10.08
CA GLU A 19 11.43 1.20 -10.10
C GLU A 19 12.06 0.85 -8.75
N VAL A 20 12.37 -0.42 -8.53
CA VAL A 20 12.99 -0.88 -7.27
C VAL A 20 14.32 -0.17 -6.97
N SER A 21 15.07 0.18 -8.02
CA SER A 21 16.35 0.88 -7.91
C SER A 21 16.24 2.30 -7.36
N SER A 22 15.07 2.93 -7.46
CA SER A 22 14.87 4.30 -6.97
C SER A 22 15.04 4.39 -5.45
N ILE A 23 14.96 3.26 -4.73
CA ILE A 23 15.20 3.19 -3.29
C ILE A 23 16.63 3.60 -2.89
N PHE A 24 17.57 3.48 -3.83
CA PHE A 24 18.97 3.86 -3.62
C PHE A 24 19.23 5.32 -3.99
N SER A 25 18.22 6.08 -4.43
CA SER A 25 18.34 7.53 -4.51
C SER A 25 18.41 8.12 -3.12
N ASP A 26 19.26 9.13 -2.91
CA ASP A 26 19.47 9.74 -1.58
C ASP A 26 18.15 10.20 -0.94
N GLU A 27 17.24 10.76 -1.73
CA GLU A 27 15.92 11.23 -1.28
C GLU A 27 15.07 10.11 -0.66
N VAL A 28 15.06 8.93 -1.27
CA VAL A 28 14.26 7.79 -0.81
C VAL A 28 15.01 6.97 0.23
N TYR A 29 16.34 6.82 0.08
CA TYR A 29 17.16 5.97 0.90
C TYR A 29 17.07 6.34 2.37
N TYR A 30 17.27 7.61 2.72
CA TYR A 30 17.21 8.07 4.11
C TYR A 30 15.78 8.05 4.67
N SER A 31 14.76 8.15 3.82
CA SER A 31 13.36 8.00 4.23
C SER A 31 12.98 6.55 4.55
N VAL A 32 13.74 5.58 4.03
CA VAL A 32 13.52 4.14 4.23
C VAL A 32 14.45 3.58 5.31
N PHE A 33 15.74 3.91 5.27
CA PHE A 33 16.81 3.38 6.10
C PHE A 33 17.38 4.50 6.99
N ASP A 34 16.80 4.65 8.17
CA ASP A 34 17.22 5.60 9.19
C ASP A 34 17.50 4.84 10.50
N ASN A 35 18.61 5.15 11.16
CA ASN A 35 18.99 4.52 12.44
C ASN A 35 18.02 4.87 13.59
N ASN A 36 17.19 5.90 13.42
CA ASN A 36 16.14 6.28 14.36
C ASN A 36 14.83 5.50 14.16
N HIS A 37 14.71 4.73 13.08
CA HIS A 37 13.54 3.89 12.86
C HIS A 37 13.55 2.66 13.78
N PRO A 38 12.46 2.37 14.51
CA PRO A 38 12.35 1.14 15.28
C PRO A 38 12.48 -0.09 14.36
N ILE A 39 13.23 -1.09 14.78
CA ILE A 39 13.48 -2.29 13.96
C ILE A 39 12.18 -3.06 13.69
N GLU A 40 11.24 -3.01 14.65
CA GLU A 40 9.92 -3.63 14.61
C GLU A 40 9.08 -3.10 13.43
N MET A 41 9.22 -1.81 13.08
CA MET A 41 8.50 -1.22 11.96
C MET A 41 8.81 -1.93 10.64
N TYR A 42 10.07 -2.31 10.41
CA TYR A 42 10.46 -3.05 9.22
C TYR A 42 9.78 -4.43 9.19
N SER A 43 9.75 -5.12 10.34
CA SER A 43 9.12 -6.44 10.46
C SER A 43 7.61 -6.36 10.17
N VAL A 44 6.93 -5.35 10.72
CA VAL A 44 5.50 -5.12 10.48
C VAL A 44 5.23 -4.80 9.01
N ALA A 45 6.01 -3.91 8.40
CA ALA A 45 5.85 -3.57 6.98
C ALA A 45 6.03 -4.80 6.07
N ILE A 46 7.04 -5.63 6.32
CA ILE A 46 7.29 -6.85 5.56
C ILE A 46 6.16 -7.86 5.75
N THR A 47 5.71 -8.04 6.99
CA THR A 47 4.64 -8.99 7.33
C THR A 47 3.33 -8.57 6.67
N LEU A 48 2.99 -7.28 6.72
CA LEU A 48 1.81 -6.74 6.06
C LEU A 48 1.87 -6.93 4.55
N LEU A 49 3.00 -6.64 3.91
CA LEU A 49 3.15 -6.82 2.46
C LEU A 49 3.01 -8.29 2.07
N ARG A 50 3.65 -9.21 2.80
CA ARG A 50 3.54 -10.67 2.56
C ARG A 50 2.11 -11.16 2.73
N ARG A 51 1.43 -10.76 3.81
CA ARG A 51 0.04 -11.17 4.03
C ARG A 51 -0.90 -10.64 2.95
N THR A 52 -0.64 -9.42 2.48
CA THR A 52 -1.36 -8.81 1.35
C THR A 52 -1.14 -9.61 0.07
N GLU A 53 0.09 -10.01 -0.21
CA GLU A 53 0.45 -10.83 -1.38
C GLU A 53 -0.20 -12.22 -1.33
N GLU A 54 -0.14 -12.89 -0.18
CA GLU A 54 -0.79 -14.17 0.07
C GLU A 54 -2.30 -14.09 -0.16
N PHE A 55 -2.94 -13.05 0.38
CA PHE A 55 -4.36 -12.78 0.16
C PHE A 55 -4.70 -12.59 -1.33
N LEU A 56 -3.91 -11.80 -2.07
CA LEU A 56 -4.14 -11.59 -3.50
C LEU A 56 -3.86 -12.85 -4.33
N LYS A 57 -2.95 -13.72 -3.90
CA LYS A 57 -2.64 -14.97 -4.61
C LYS A 57 -3.58 -16.13 -4.27
N SER A 58 -4.36 -16.01 -3.18
CA SER A 58 -5.31 -17.04 -2.75
C SER A 58 -6.62 -17.04 -3.54
N SER A 59 -6.99 -15.94 -4.20
CA SER A 59 -8.17 -15.90 -5.10
C SER A 59 -7.76 -15.92 -6.58
N PRO A 60 -8.40 -16.76 -7.43
CA PRO A 60 -8.21 -16.71 -8.88
C PRO A 60 -8.49 -15.33 -9.48
N ASP A 61 -9.43 -14.57 -8.91
CA ASP A 61 -9.85 -13.26 -9.44
C ASP A 61 -8.80 -12.14 -9.25
N THR A 62 -7.88 -12.31 -8.30
CA THR A 62 -6.78 -11.36 -8.03
C THR A 62 -5.42 -11.89 -8.45
N ARG A 63 -5.26 -13.21 -8.61
CA ARG A 63 -3.95 -13.85 -8.79
C ARG A 63 -3.17 -13.25 -9.98
N ALA A 64 -3.83 -13.06 -11.12
CA ALA A 64 -3.21 -12.54 -12.34
C ALA A 64 -2.70 -11.10 -12.19
N ASP A 65 -3.37 -10.29 -11.36
CA ASP A 65 -3.05 -8.87 -11.15
C ASP A 65 -2.44 -8.60 -9.77
N SER A 66 -2.05 -9.64 -9.05
CA SER A 66 -1.60 -9.52 -7.66
C SER A 66 -0.45 -8.53 -7.50
N GLU A 67 0.51 -8.55 -8.41
CA GLU A 67 1.65 -7.63 -8.42
C GLU A 67 1.25 -6.17 -8.69
N ASN A 68 0.14 -5.91 -9.38
CA ASN A 68 -0.34 -4.56 -9.65
C ASN A 68 -1.03 -3.96 -8.41
N PHE A 69 -1.70 -4.79 -7.61
CA PHE A 69 -2.44 -4.35 -6.43
C PHE A 69 -1.62 -4.36 -5.14
N VAL A 70 -0.63 -5.25 -4.99
CA VAL A 70 -0.01 -5.57 -3.69
C VAL A 70 0.50 -4.35 -2.92
N PHE A 71 1.25 -3.47 -3.58
CA PHE A 71 1.82 -2.27 -2.93
C PHE A 71 0.75 -1.24 -2.56
N HIS A 72 -0.26 -1.08 -3.42
CA HIS A 72 -1.36 -0.15 -3.19
C HIS A 72 -2.28 -0.61 -2.07
N LEU A 73 -2.60 -1.90 -2.05
CA LEU A 73 -3.43 -2.50 -1.00
C LEU A 73 -2.69 -2.52 0.34
N ALA A 74 -1.38 -2.82 0.36
CA ALA A 74 -0.58 -2.77 1.59
C ALA A 74 -0.50 -1.34 2.16
N MET A 75 -0.32 -0.32 1.31
CA MET A 75 -0.38 1.09 1.70
C MET A 75 -1.72 1.43 2.35
N PHE A 76 -2.83 1.11 1.68
CA PHE A 76 -4.17 1.38 2.20
C PHE A 76 -4.41 0.62 3.52
N ALA A 77 -4.02 -0.64 3.58
CA ALA A 77 -4.13 -1.46 4.78
C ALA A 77 -3.38 -0.84 5.98
N ALA A 78 -2.18 -0.33 5.78
CA ALA A 78 -1.42 0.34 6.83
C ALA A 78 -2.14 1.59 7.36
N VAL A 79 -2.72 2.41 6.46
CA VAL A 79 -3.55 3.56 6.86
C VAL A 79 -4.77 3.11 7.65
N ALA A 80 -5.43 2.03 7.20
CA ALA A 80 -6.60 1.49 7.87
C ALA A 80 -6.28 0.93 9.27
N MET A 81 -5.16 0.23 9.42
CA MET A 81 -4.68 -0.36 10.67
C MET A 81 -4.26 0.70 11.69
N THR A 82 -3.41 1.63 11.26
CA THR A 82 -2.86 2.70 12.12
C THR A 82 -3.88 3.80 12.41
N ARG A 83 -4.97 3.85 11.62
CA ARG A 83 -5.96 4.95 11.62
C ARG A 83 -5.33 6.32 11.38
N LYS A 84 -4.17 6.38 10.73
CA LYS A 84 -3.40 7.59 10.44
C LYS A 84 -3.16 7.71 8.95
N MET A 85 -3.44 8.90 8.40
CA MET A 85 -3.26 9.15 6.96
C MET A 85 -1.80 8.94 6.55
N VAL A 86 -0.86 9.49 7.32
CA VAL A 86 0.58 9.27 7.16
C VAL A 86 1.10 8.63 8.45
N PRO A 87 1.20 7.29 8.51
CA PRO A 87 1.79 6.60 9.64
C PRO A 87 3.24 7.01 9.83
N LYS A 88 3.66 7.22 11.08
CA LYS A 88 5.06 7.37 11.47
C LYS A 88 5.70 5.99 11.69
N PRO A 89 7.04 5.89 11.70
CA PRO A 89 7.75 4.67 12.06
C PRO A 89 7.26 4.05 13.38
N SER A 90 7.06 4.86 14.42
CA SER A 90 6.55 4.43 15.72
C SER A 90 5.14 3.82 15.64
N ASP A 91 4.29 4.34 14.76
CA ASP A 91 2.90 3.89 14.62
C ASP A 91 2.82 2.48 14.04
N LEU A 92 3.80 2.12 13.21
CA LEU A 92 3.93 0.78 12.64
C LEU A 92 4.68 -0.17 13.58
N ALA A 93 5.55 0.36 14.45
CA ALA A 93 6.30 -0.42 15.42
C ALA A 93 5.42 -0.88 16.60
N GLU A 94 4.42 -0.08 16.96
CA GLU A 94 3.36 -0.52 17.87
C GLU A 94 2.64 -1.73 17.27
N SER A 95 2.48 -2.80 18.04
CA SER A 95 1.94 -4.08 17.57
C SER A 95 0.52 -3.91 17.02
N LEU A 96 0.40 -3.80 15.70
CA LEU A 96 -0.86 -3.68 14.99
C LEU A 96 -1.30 -5.04 14.45
N GLU A 97 -2.54 -5.40 14.73
CA GLU A 97 -3.16 -6.62 14.21
C GLU A 97 -3.24 -6.55 12.68
N ILE A 98 -2.63 -7.52 12.00
CA ILE A 98 -2.66 -7.63 10.54
C ILE A 98 -4.12 -7.85 10.10
N PRO A 99 -4.60 -7.19 9.03
CA PRO A 99 -6.01 -7.27 8.64
C PRO A 99 -6.42 -8.70 8.31
N SER A 100 -7.64 -9.06 8.70
CA SER A 100 -8.28 -10.31 8.25
C SER A 100 -8.57 -10.30 6.75
N ASP A 101 -8.79 -11.47 6.14
CA ASP A 101 -9.17 -11.57 4.72
C ASP A 101 -10.49 -10.87 4.40
N ARG A 102 -11.40 -10.77 5.38
CA ARG A 102 -12.61 -9.96 5.22
C ARG A 102 -12.26 -8.49 5.04
N ARG A 103 -11.36 -7.98 5.90
CA ARG A 103 -10.91 -6.59 5.83
C ARG A 103 -10.11 -6.31 4.56
N PHE A 104 -9.23 -7.22 4.14
CA PHE A 104 -8.54 -7.08 2.86
C PHE A 104 -9.50 -7.04 1.67
N ARG A 105 -10.58 -7.85 1.66
CA ARG A 105 -11.61 -7.78 0.61
C ARG A 105 -12.31 -6.42 0.56
N GLU A 106 -12.67 -5.85 1.72
CA GLU A 106 -13.26 -4.52 1.81
C GLU A 106 -12.33 -3.43 1.29
N LEU A 107 -11.04 -3.50 1.63
CA LEU A 107 -10.06 -2.51 1.15
C LEU A 107 -9.76 -2.69 -0.34
N LEU A 108 -9.69 -3.92 -0.82
CA LEU A 108 -9.44 -4.25 -2.22
C LEU A 108 -10.54 -3.72 -3.13
N SER A 109 -11.81 -3.74 -2.72
CA SER A 109 -12.89 -3.17 -3.54
C SER A 109 -12.68 -1.68 -3.76
N LEU A 110 -12.31 -0.93 -2.72
CA LEU A 110 -11.98 0.49 -2.83
C LEU A 110 -10.76 0.74 -3.72
N VAL A 111 -9.74 -0.13 -3.63
CA VAL A 111 -8.56 -0.05 -4.49
C VAL A 111 -8.94 -0.27 -5.95
N ARG A 112 -9.75 -1.30 -6.24
CA ARG A 112 -10.22 -1.63 -7.60
C ARG A 112 -11.06 -0.51 -8.21
N GLU A 113 -11.89 0.15 -7.41
CA GLU A 113 -12.68 1.31 -7.86
C GLU A 113 -11.78 2.48 -8.30
N GLU A 114 -10.77 2.83 -7.52
CA GLU A 114 -9.85 3.91 -7.88
C GLU A 114 -8.95 3.53 -9.07
N PHE A 115 -8.52 2.27 -9.17
CA PHE A 115 -7.81 1.76 -10.35
C PHE A 115 -8.68 1.87 -11.61
N ARG A 116 -9.94 1.45 -11.55
CA ARG A 116 -10.88 1.55 -12.67
C ARG A 116 -11.09 3.01 -13.07
N TYR A 117 -11.29 3.89 -12.10
CA TYR A 117 -11.44 5.32 -12.36
C TYR A 117 -10.25 5.90 -13.13
N VAL A 118 -9.02 5.56 -12.73
CA VAL A 118 -7.81 6.04 -13.42
C VAL A 118 -7.68 5.42 -14.80
N ALA A 119 -7.93 4.11 -14.93
CA ALA A 119 -7.93 3.39 -16.20
C ALA A 119 -8.87 4.06 -17.22
N GLU A 120 -10.13 4.29 -16.84
CA GLU A 120 -11.15 4.95 -17.67
C GLU A 120 -10.75 6.38 -18.02
N ARG A 121 -10.31 7.16 -17.03
CA ARG A 121 -9.92 8.56 -17.22
C ARG A 121 -8.75 8.73 -18.19
N LYS A 122 -7.82 7.77 -18.22
CA LYS A 122 -6.63 7.82 -19.07
C LYS A 122 -6.74 7.00 -20.35
N GLY A 123 -7.85 6.26 -20.54
CA GLY A 123 -7.99 5.32 -21.65
C GLY A 123 -6.98 4.16 -21.59
N GLU A 124 -6.54 3.79 -20.39
CA GLU A 124 -5.52 2.76 -20.18
C GLU A 124 -6.18 1.41 -19.88
N VAL A 125 -5.78 0.37 -20.61
CA VAL A 125 -6.32 -0.99 -20.48
C VAL A 125 -5.40 -1.90 -19.68
N LEU A 126 -4.14 -1.51 -19.51
CA LEU A 126 -3.13 -2.28 -18.77
C LEU A 126 -3.05 -1.82 -17.32
N PHE A 127 -3.47 -2.68 -16.39
CA PHE A 127 -3.37 -2.40 -14.95
C PHE A 127 -1.95 -2.16 -14.45
N GLU A 128 -0.94 -2.70 -15.13
CA GLU A 128 0.45 -2.39 -14.82
C GLU A 128 0.75 -0.90 -14.94
N ARG A 129 0.28 -0.23 -16.01
CA ARG A 129 0.52 1.20 -16.20
C ARG A 129 -0.26 2.02 -15.19
N VAL A 130 -1.49 1.63 -14.89
CA VAL A 130 -2.30 2.23 -13.82
C VAL A 130 -1.59 2.11 -12.47
N ALA A 131 -1.02 0.94 -12.15
CA ALA A 131 -0.29 0.71 -10.91
C ALA A 131 0.99 1.54 -10.81
N LYS A 132 1.68 1.82 -11.91
CA LYS A 132 2.90 2.64 -11.93
C LYS A 132 2.61 4.15 -12.01
N ASP A 133 1.34 4.56 -12.01
CA ASP A 133 0.95 5.95 -12.16
C ASP A 133 0.89 6.70 -10.82
N PRO A 134 1.59 7.84 -10.66
CA PRO A 134 1.52 8.64 -9.44
C PRO A 134 0.10 9.13 -9.14
N PHE A 135 -0.73 9.36 -10.17
CA PHE A 135 -2.13 9.77 -9.98
C PHE A 135 -2.95 8.68 -9.28
N THR A 136 -2.68 7.40 -9.54
CA THR A 136 -3.34 6.28 -8.85
C THR A 136 -3.00 6.27 -7.36
N SER A 137 -1.72 6.47 -7.03
CA SER A 137 -1.28 6.60 -5.63
C SER A 137 -1.99 7.75 -4.93
N LYS A 138 -2.06 8.93 -5.57
CA LYS A 138 -2.72 10.10 -5.01
C LYS A 138 -4.21 9.88 -4.76
N ARG A 139 -4.91 9.29 -5.74
CA ARG A 139 -6.34 8.93 -5.61
C ARG A 139 -6.60 8.00 -4.44
N LEU A 140 -5.72 7.02 -4.23
CA LEU A 140 -5.85 6.08 -3.12
C LEU A 140 -5.57 6.71 -1.76
N GLN A 141 -4.60 7.62 -1.65
CA GLN A 141 -4.39 8.41 -0.43
C GLN A 141 -5.64 9.23 -0.09
N ASP A 142 -6.24 9.91 -1.07
CA ASP A 142 -7.47 10.68 -0.89
C ASP A 142 -8.67 9.77 -0.55
N ARG A 143 -8.72 8.55 -1.11
CA ARG A 143 -9.72 7.52 -0.78
C ARG A 143 -9.54 7.01 0.66
N ALA A 144 -8.30 6.78 1.08
CA ALA A 144 -7.97 6.34 2.43
C ALA A 144 -8.32 7.41 3.48
N GLN A 145 -8.09 8.69 3.17
CA GLN A 145 -8.52 9.80 4.03
C GLN A 145 -10.05 9.79 4.23
N ARG A 146 -10.82 9.67 3.14
CA ARG A 146 -12.28 9.57 3.22
C ARG A 146 -12.73 8.36 4.01
N PHE A 147 -12.09 7.22 3.79
CA PHE A 147 -12.35 5.98 4.53
C PHE A 147 -12.16 6.16 6.04
N LEU A 148 -11.08 6.82 6.48
CA LEU A 148 -10.85 7.09 7.91
C LEU A 148 -11.98 7.92 8.53
N LEU A 149 -12.55 8.86 7.80
CA LEU A 149 -13.64 9.71 8.28
C LEU A 149 -14.98 8.95 8.41
N THR A 150 -15.21 7.96 7.54
CA THR A 150 -16.51 7.28 7.45
C THR A 150 -16.55 5.91 8.10
N SER A 151 -15.40 5.27 8.31
CA SER A 151 -15.35 3.89 8.80
C SER A 151 -15.23 3.84 10.33
N PRO A 152 -16.02 2.98 11.01
CA PRO A 152 -15.95 2.80 12.44
C PRO A 152 -14.54 2.37 12.88
N ARG A 153 -14.19 2.73 14.13
CA ARG A 153 -13.03 2.14 14.81
C ARG A 153 -13.39 0.68 15.05
N GLY A 154 -12.75 -0.21 14.30
CA GLY A 154 -12.83 -1.65 14.51
C GLY A 154 -12.19 -2.04 15.83
#